data_AF-A0A5B8CDE9-F1
#
_entry.id   AF-A0A5B8CDE9-F1
#
_cell.length_a   1.000
_cell.length_b   1.000
_cell.length_c   1.000
_cell.angle_alpha   90.00
_cell.angle_beta   90.00
_cell.angle_gamma   90.00
#
_symmetry.space_group_name_H-M   'P 1'
#
loop_
_entity.id
_entity.type
_entity.pdbx_description
1 polymer ?
#
loop_
_entity_poly.entity_id
_entity_poly.type
_entity_poly.pdbx_seq_one_letter_code
_entity_poly.pdbx_strand_id
1 'polypeptide(L)'
;MANTPVSARLFAVRIQYFSAGECYATETIDVEVPDGADVSAVVHAAAQASTYHDVRIPELSFTVEYIAPDPDDPDPAPRAGRLKPVCAHCGSDSIVRDAAVRWEIESQQWEVTSIFDCTTCDLCGAESDDLATWVPAEQVTPPEQFEIDLAAKLDTPELRSDGTFQQFCFGLFLTHSVEDAAVAWLSSDHSAPR
;
A
#
# COMPACT_ATOMS: atom_id res chain seq x y z
N MET A 1 -0.14 14.98 -22.08
CA MET A 1 0.04 15.95 -20.97
C MET A 1 0.24 15.12 -19.73
N ALA A 2 1.45 15.13 -19.16
CA ALA A 2 1.76 14.33 -17.97
C ALA A 2 1.13 15.01 -16.75
N ASN A 3 0.26 14.31 -16.02
CA ASN A 3 -0.16 14.72 -14.69
C ASN A 3 1.05 14.54 -13.77
N THR A 4 1.72 15.64 -13.42
CA THR A 4 2.71 15.63 -12.35
C THR A 4 1.99 15.21 -11.06
N PRO A 5 2.45 14.16 -10.35
CA PRO A 5 1.86 13.82 -9.06
C PRO A 5 2.07 15.01 -8.12
N VAL A 6 0.96 15.58 -7.64
CA VAL A 6 0.98 16.65 -6.65
C VAL A 6 1.38 15.99 -5.34
N SER A 7 2.63 16.19 -4.91
CA SER A 7 3.09 15.75 -3.60
C SER A 7 2.32 16.52 -2.51
N ALA A 8 2.05 15.88 -1.37
CA ALA A 8 1.33 16.46 -0.26
C ALA A 8 2.05 16.11 1.06
N ARG A 9 1.95 17.00 2.04
CA ARG A 9 2.50 16.86 3.39
C ARG A 9 1.39 16.60 4.39
N LEU A 10 1.63 15.72 5.36
CA LEU A 10 0.68 15.42 6.42
C LEU A 10 1.01 16.24 7.67
N PHE A 11 0.00 16.79 8.33
CA PHE A 11 0.13 17.51 9.59
C PHE A 11 -0.79 16.90 10.64
N ALA A 12 -0.21 16.36 11.72
CA ALA A 12 -0.96 15.98 12.90
C ALA A 12 -1.29 17.25 13.72
N VAL A 13 -2.58 17.52 13.89
CA VAL A 13 -3.05 18.71 14.62
C VAL A 13 -4.05 18.33 15.68
N ARG A 14 -3.93 18.95 16.85
CA ARG A 14 -4.96 18.93 17.89
C ARG A 14 -5.82 20.17 17.75
N ILE A 15 -7.12 19.96 17.62
CA ILE A 15 -8.12 21.03 17.55
C ILE A 15 -8.94 21.00 18.82
N GLN A 16 -9.04 22.15 19.47
CA GLN A 16 -9.90 22.35 20.64
C GLN A 16 -11.01 23.32 20.27
N TYR A 17 -12.25 22.95 20.53
CA TYR A 17 -13.43 23.77 20.26
C TYR A 17 -14.00 24.33 21.56
N PHE A 18 -14.38 25.61 21.51
CA PHE A 18 -14.81 26.38 22.67
C PHE A 18 -16.19 27.01 22.43
N SER A 19 -16.95 27.13 23.51
CA SER A 19 -18.17 27.93 23.58
C SER A 19 -18.11 28.80 24.83
N ALA A 20 -18.30 30.10 24.66
CA ALA A 20 -18.17 31.08 25.74
C ALA A 20 -16.86 30.97 26.54
N GLY A 21 -15.76 30.63 25.86
CA GLY A 21 -14.43 30.45 26.46
C GLY A 21 -14.17 29.08 27.08
N GLU A 22 -15.16 28.19 27.17
CA GLU A 22 -15.01 26.84 27.74
C GLU A 22 -14.82 25.80 26.63
N CYS A 23 -13.79 24.95 26.77
CA CYS A 23 -13.53 23.86 25.83
C CYS A 23 -14.59 22.76 26.01
N TYR A 24 -15.33 22.44 24.94
CA TYR A 24 -16.34 21.38 24.97
C TYR A 24 -15.96 20.14 24.15
N ALA A 25 -15.02 20.27 23.22
CA ALA A 25 -14.54 19.16 22.41
C ALA A 25 -13.05 19.32 22.08
N THR A 26 -12.35 18.20 22.01
CA THR A 26 -10.99 18.12 21.51
C THR A 26 -10.90 16.94 20.56
N GLU A 27 -10.28 17.15 19.41
CA GLU A 27 -9.96 16.09 18.47
C GLU A 27 -8.53 16.21 17.98
N THR A 28 -7.97 15.08 17.56
CA THR A 28 -6.70 15.01 16.86
C THR A 28 -6.98 14.49 15.47
N ILE A 29 -6.56 15.23 14.45
CA ILE A 29 -6.74 14.84 13.05
C ILE A 29 -5.42 14.98 12.29
N ASP A 30 -5.27 14.14 11.27
CA ASP A 30 -4.21 14.26 10.29
C ASP A 30 -4.74 15.01 9.06
N VAL A 31 -4.09 16.12 8.71
CA VAL A 31 -4.49 16.98 7.59
C VAL A 31 -3.49 16.84 6.45
N GLU A 32 -3.95 16.36 5.30
CA GLU A 32 -3.18 16.33 4.06
C GLU A 32 -3.17 17.70 3.38
N VAL A 33 -2.00 18.28 3.22
CA VAL A 33 -1.79 19.60 2.62
C VAL A 33 -0.98 19.45 1.32
N PRO A 34 -1.54 19.79 0.15
CA PRO A 34 -0.81 19.77 -1.11
C PRO A 34 0.44 20.67 -1.07
N ASP A 35 1.52 20.26 -1.73
CA ASP A 35 2.74 21.07 -1.80
C ASP A 35 2.45 22.44 -2.45
N GLY A 36 2.87 23.50 -1.76
CA GLY A 36 2.62 24.89 -2.16
C GLY A 36 1.27 25.45 -1.72
N ALA A 37 0.39 24.64 -1.10
CA ALA A 37 -0.82 25.14 -0.45
C ALA A 37 -0.51 25.80 0.90
N ASP A 38 -1.38 26.71 1.33
CA ASP A 38 -1.31 27.34 2.65
C ASP A 38 -1.77 26.32 3.71
N VAL A 39 -0.80 25.78 4.45
CA VAL A 39 -0.99 24.82 5.54
C VAL A 39 -2.06 25.32 6.53
N SER A 40 -1.98 26.58 6.94
CA SER A 40 -2.89 27.15 7.92
C SER A 40 -4.31 27.16 7.37
N ALA A 41 -4.49 27.60 6.12
CA ALA A 41 -5.81 27.66 5.50
C ALA A 41 -6.45 26.27 5.37
N VAL A 42 -5.67 25.25 4.97
CA VAL A 42 -6.16 23.87 4.82
C VAL A 42 -6.55 23.27 6.18
N VAL A 43 -5.72 23.49 7.21
CA VAL A 43 -6.02 23.01 8.58
C VAL A 43 -7.25 23.70 9.16
N HIS A 44 -7.43 25.01 8.95
CA HIS A 44 -8.63 25.71 9.41
C HIS A 44 -9.90 25.23 8.68
N ALA A 45 -9.79 24.94 7.38
CA ALA A 45 -10.91 24.35 6.63
C ALA A 45 -11.29 22.96 7.18
N ALA A 46 -10.30 22.14 7.53
CA ALA A 46 -10.53 20.84 8.16
C ALA A 46 -11.23 20.98 9.52
N ALA A 47 -10.80 21.93 10.37
CA ALA A 47 -11.46 22.24 11.63
C ALA A 47 -12.92 22.67 11.43
N GLN A 48 -13.20 23.50 10.42
CA GLN A 48 -14.55 23.96 10.11
C GLN A 48 -15.47 22.86 9.56
N ALA A 49 -14.90 21.82 8.95
CA ALA A 49 -15.63 20.67 8.45
C ALA A 49 -15.93 19.60 9.52
N SER A 50 -15.37 19.75 10.73
CA SER A 50 -15.60 18.83 11.82
C SER A 50 -17.05 18.83 12.30
N THR A 51 -17.50 17.68 12.81
CA THR A 51 -18.81 17.56 13.47
C THR A 51 -18.89 18.45 14.72
N TYR A 52 -17.76 18.80 15.33
CA TYR A 52 -17.72 19.69 16.48
C TYR A 52 -17.85 21.16 16.08
N HIS A 53 -17.65 21.54 14.82
CA HIS A 53 -17.80 22.91 14.35
C HIS A 53 -19.24 23.18 13.88
N ASP A 54 -20.10 23.61 14.81
CA ASP A 54 -21.49 23.96 14.52
C ASP A 54 -21.75 25.45 14.81
N VAL A 55 -22.08 26.20 13.76
CA VAL A 55 -22.33 27.66 13.82
C VAL A 55 -23.46 28.08 14.77
N ARG A 56 -24.27 27.13 15.26
CA ARG A 56 -25.31 27.37 16.27
C ARG A 56 -24.76 27.48 17.69
N ILE A 57 -23.51 27.07 17.92
CA ILE A 57 -22.85 27.12 19.23
C ILE A 57 -22.52 28.58 19.58
N PRO A 58 -22.94 29.10 20.75
CA PRO A 58 -22.66 30.47 21.16
C PRO A 58 -21.16 30.73 21.30
N GLU A 59 -20.71 31.87 20.78
CA GLU A 59 -19.31 32.32 20.85
C GLU A 59 -18.32 31.23 20.40
N LEU A 60 -18.71 30.46 19.37
CA LEU A 60 -17.91 29.38 18.82
C LEU A 60 -16.54 29.90 18.42
N SER A 61 -15.51 29.26 18.97
CA SER A 61 -14.13 29.45 18.55
C SER A 61 -13.39 28.13 18.61
N PHE A 62 -12.25 28.05 17.93
CA PHE A 62 -11.37 26.89 18.04
C PHE A 62 -9.91 27.34 18.04
N THR A 63 -9.05 26.51 18.61
CA THR A 63 -7.60 26.67 18.55
C THR A 63 -6.99 25.45 17.88
N VAL A 64 -5.96 25.69 17.08
CA VAL A 64 -5.19 24.65 16.40
C VAL A 64 -3.81 24.59 17.04
N GLU A 65 -3.44 23.43 17.57
CA GLU A 65 -2.10 23.11 18.04
C GLU A 65 -1.47 22.10 17.08
N TYR A 66 -0.34 22.46 16.47
CA TYR A 66 0.44 21.51 15.67
C TYR A 66 1.16 20.58 16.63
N ILE A 67 0.85 19.29 16.55
CA ILE A 67 1.55 18.29 17.33
C ILE A 67 2.89 18.08 16.63
N ALA A 68 3.97 18.52 17.26
CA ALA A 68 5.30 18.16 16.79
C ALA A 68 5.39 16.63 16.81
N PRO A 69 5.88 15.98 15.74
CA PRO A 69 6.17 14.56 15.81
C PRO A 69 7.10 14.35 17.00
N ASP A 70 6.72 13.43 17.90
CA ASP A 70 7.59 13.04 19.00
C ASP A 70 8.89 12.50 18.37
N PRO A 71 10.08 12.99 18.76
CA PRO A 71 11.34 12.57 18.14
C PRO A 71 11.63 11.07 18.26
N ASP A 72 10.98 10.37 19.21
CA ASP A 72 11.06 8.93 19.43
C ASP A 72 9.83 8.16 18.88
N ASP A 73 8.76 8.88 18.51
CA ASP A 73 7.64 8.31 17.76
C ASP A 73 8.09 8.28 16.29
N PRO A 74 8.17 7.11 15.63
CA PRO A 74 8.59 7.06 14.24
C PRO A 74 7.73 8.04 13.47
N ASP A 75 8.38 9.08 12.90
CA ASP A 75 7.78 10.09 12.01
C ASP A 75 6.67 9.38 11.23
N PRO A 76 5.38 9.79 11.35
CA PRO A 76 4.28 9.04 10.77
C PRO A 76 4.69 8.78 9.34
N ALA A 77 4.93 7.49 9.05
CA ALA A 77 5.73 7.11 7.89
C ALA A 77 5.21 7.95 6.73
N PRO A 78 6.07 8.75 6.06
CA PRO A 78 5.60 9.59 4.99
C PRO A 78 4.70 8.70 4.14
N ARG A 79 3.47 9.13 3.85
CA ARG A 79 2.66 8.46 2.83
C ARG A 79 3.31 8.68 1.45
N ALA A 80 4.63 8.46 1.32
CA ALA A 80 5.16 7.78 0.17
C ALA A 80 4.19 6.63 -0.07
N GLY A 81 3.53 6.63 -1.24
CA GLY A 81 2.49 5.65 -1.55
C GLY A 81 2.89 4.26 -1.10
N ARG A 82 1.89 3.44 -0.74
CA ARG A 82 2.07 2.04 -0.32
C ARG A 82 3.24 1.43 -1.10
N LEU A 83 4.21 0.83 -0.44
CA LEU A 83 5.36 0.21 -1.13
C LEU A 83 5.14 -1.31 -1.20
N LYS A 84 5.76 -1.96 -2.18
CA LYS A 84 5.91 -3.42 -2.25
C LYS A 84 7.38 -3.82 -2.48
N PRO A 85 7.85 -4.93 -1.91
CA PRO A 85 9.16 -5.46 -2.24
C PRO A 85 9.12 -6.15 -3.60
N VAL A 86 10.14 -5.96 -4.43
CA VAL A 86 10.36 -6.71 -5.67
C VAL A 86 11.75 -7.34 -5.68
N CYS A 87 11.85 -8.49 -6.31
CA CYS A 87 13.08 -9.24 -6.47
C CYS A 87 14.08 -8.46 -7.33
N ALA A 88 15.28 -8.20 -6.80
CA ALA A 88 16.35 -7.55 -7.56
C ALA A 88 16.80 -8.36 -8.80
N HIS A 89 16.55 -9.67 -8.84
CA HIS A 89 16.92 -10.53 -9.97
C HIS A 89 15.88 -10.59 -11.08
N CYS A 90 14.59 -10.75 -10.76
CA CYS A 90 13.54 -10.98 -11.75
C CYS A 90 12.41 -9.92 -11.75
N GLY A 91 12.39 -9.02 -10.77
CA GLY A 91 11.38 -7.96 -10.63
C GLY A 91 10.02 -8.42 -10.11
N SER A 92 9.83 -9.71 -9.80
CA SER A 92 8.60 -10.22 -9.17
C SER A 92 8.43 -9.67 -7.75
N ASP A 93 7.19 -9.37 -7.36
CA ASP A 93 6.80 -9.02 -6.00
C ASP A 93 6.43 -10.23 -5.13
N SER A 94 6.61 -11.45 -5.64
CA SER A 94 6.45 -12.70 -4.88
C SER A 94 7.68 -12.95 -4.00
N ILE A 95 7.85 -12.09 -3.00
CA ILE A 95 8.91 -12.14 -1.99
C ILE A 95 8.36 -12.71 -0.68
N VAL A 96 9.02 -13.73 -0.16
CA VAL A 96 8.70 -14.38 1.11
C VAL A 96 9.87 -14.29 2.08
N ARG A 97 9.57 -14.49 3.36
CA ARG A 97 10.55 -14.60 4.44
C ARG A 97 10.27 -15.84 5.27
N ASP A 98 11.35 -16.45 5.74
CA ASP A 98 11.25 -17.51 6.73
C ASP A 98 10.85 -16.95 8.09
N ALA A 99 10.08 -17.73 8.84
CA ALA A 99 9.65 -17.37 10.18
C ALA A 99 9.71 -18.60 11.12
N ALA A 100 10.07 -18.36 12.38
CA ALA A 100 9.93 -19.35 13.43
C ALA A 100 8.57 -19.18 14.11
N VAL A 101 7.81 -20.26 14.17
CA VAL A 101 6.53 -20.33 14.90
C VAL A 101 6.68 -21.14 16.19
N ARG A 102 5.95 -20.75 17.23
CA ARG A 102 5.88 -21.48 18.50
C ARG A 102 4.44 -21.83 18.80
N TRP A 103 4.23 -23.02 19.34
CA TRP A 103 2.91 -23.45 19.82
C TRP A 103 2.56 -22.69 21.10
N GLU A 104 1.49 -21.91 21.08
CA GLU A 104 0.96 -21.24 22.25
C GLU A 104 -0.11 -22.13 22.93
N ILE A 105 0.07 -22.35 24.23
CA ILE A 105 -0.73 -23.29 25.01
C ILE A 105 -2.11 -22.71 25.31
N GLU A 106 -2.22 -21.40 25.53
CA GLU A 106 -3.51 -20.79 25.87
C GLU A 106 -4.42 -20.67 24.65
N SER A 107 -3.87 -20.17 23.52
CA SER A 107 -4.62 -20.01 22.27
C SER A 107 -4.77 -21.33 21.49
N GLN A 108 -3.96 -22.35 21.80
CA GLN A 108 -3.89 -23.62 21.06
C GLN A 108 -3.63 -23.41 19.56
N GLN A 109 -2.73 -22.48 19.24
CA GLN A 109 -2.38 -22.10 17.89
C GLN A 109 -0.87 -21.94 17.72
N TRP A 110 -0.41 -22.01 16.48
CA TRP A 110 0.95 -21.61 16.12
C TRP A 110 1.03 -20.10 15.98
N GLU A 111 1.93 -19.47 16.72
CA GLU A 111 2.15 -18.03 16.67
C GLU A 111 3.55 -17.72 16.15
N VAL A 112 3.68 -16.72 15.27
CA VAL A 112 4.97 -16.28 14.75
C VAL A 112 5.75 -15.63 15.89
N THR A 113 6.95 -16.16 16.16
CA THR A 113 7.83 -15.68 17.23
C THR A 113 9.04 -14.92 16.73
N SER A 114 9.50 -15.22 15.52
CA SER A 114 10.56 -14.47 14.85
C SER A 114 10.40 -14.56 13.34
N ILE A 115 10.87 -13.53 12.64
CA ILE A 115 11.00 -13.50 11.19
C ILE A 115 12.50 -13.33 10.91
N PHE A 116 13.04 -14.14 10.01
CA PHE A 116 14.45 -14.06 9.62
C PHE A 116 14.66 -12.94 8.59
N ASP A 117 15.91 -12.49 8.49
CA ASP A 117 16.35 -11.40 7.60
C ASP A 117 16.36 -11.81 6.13
N CYS A 118 16.78 -13.05 5.85
CA CYS A 118 16.82 -13.61 4.51
C CYS A 118 15.45 -13.54 3.82
N THR A 119 15.46 -13.03 2.60
CA THR A 119 14.29 -12.97 1.71
C THR A 119 14.48 -13.92 0.54
N THR A 120 13.39 -14.59 0.16
CA THR A 120 13.36 -15.55 -0.95
C THR A 120 12.33 -15.12 -1.97
N CYS A 121 12.65 -15.23 -3.26
CA CYS A 121 11.70 -14.99 -4.34
C CYS A 121 11.08 -16.31 -4.80
N ASP A 122 9.77 -16.48 -4.62
CA ASP A 122 9.05 -17.71 -5.01
C ASP A 122 9.03 -17.94 -6.54
N LEU A 123 9.29 -16.90 -7.33
CA LEU A 123 9.29 -17.01 -8.79
C LEU A 123 10.62 -17.52 -9.33
N CYS A 124 11.75 -16.94 -8.92
CA CYS A 124 13.07 -17.28 -9.46
C CYS A 124 13.93 -18.13 -8.52
N GLY A 125 13.50 -18.34 -7.28
CA GLY A 125 14.22 -19.09 -6.26
C GLY A 125 15.48 -18.40 -5.72
N ALA A 126 15.74 -17.14 -6.09
CA ALA A 126 16.84 -16.39 -5.49
C ALA A 126 16.57 -16.11 -4.01
N GLU A 127 17.62 -16.17 -3.20
CA GLU A 127 17.59 -15.90 -1.76
C GLU A 127 18.75 -14.98 -1.37
N SER A 128 18.47 -13.96 -0.55
CA SER A 128 19.49 -13.05 0.00
C SER A 128 18.87 -12.14 1.07
N ASP A 129 19.69 -11.62 1.97
CA ASP A 129 19.29 -10.57 2.93
C ASP A 129 18.96 -9.24 2.21
N ASP A 130 19.57 -8.99 1.04
CA ASP A 130 19.43 -7.76 0.24
C ASP A 130 18.63 -7.97 -1.06
N LEU A 131 17.86 -9.06 -1.17
CA LEU A 131 17.13 -9.40 -2.41
C LEU A 131 16.02 -8.39 -2.75
N ALA A 132 15.40 -7.80 -1.72
CA ALA A 132 14.20 -6.97 -1.86
C ALA A 132 14.56 -5.52 -2.21
N THR A 133 14.10 -5.05 -3.37
CA THR A 133 14.05 -3.62 -3.71
C THR A 133 12.65 -3.09 -3.46
N TRP A 134 12.51 -1.97 -2.75
CA TRP A 134 11.20 -1.38 -2.46
C TRP A 134 10.78 -0.43 -3.58
N VAL A 135 9.57 -0.64 -4.11
CA VAL A 135 8.97 0.17 -5.17
C VAL A 135 7.55 0.61 -4.78
N PRO A 136 6.96 1.64 -5.41
CA PRO A 136 5.55 1.96 -5.23
C PRO A 136 4.66 0.74 -5.52
N ALA A 137 3.62 0.52 -4.72
CA ALA A 137 2.75 -0.64 -4.80
C ALA A 137 1.92 -0.64 -6.09
N GLU A 138 1.65 0.53 -6.65
CA GLU A 138 1.04 0.73 -7.96
C GLU A 138 1.99 0.49 -9.13
N GLN A 139 3.29 0.30 -8.88
CA GLN A 139 4.24 0.00 -9.95
C GLN A 139 3.94 -1.39 -10.53
N VAL A 140 3.71 -1.43 -11.85
CA VAL A 140 3.55 -2.68 -12.60
C VAL A 140 4.87 -3.43 -12.61
N THR A 141 4.86 -4.66 -12.11
CA THR A 141 6.01 -5.56 -12.10
C THR A 141 6.19 -6.24 -13.46
N PRO A 142 7.39 -6.75 -13.79
CA PRO A 142 7.59 -7.51 -15.01
C PRO A 142 6.65 -8.72 -15.16
N PRO A 143 6.36 -9.53 -14.12
CA PRO A 143 5.33 -10.57 -14.20
C PRO A 143 3.91 -10.03 -14.47
N GLU A 144 3.51 -8.93 -13.80
CA GLU A 144 2.21 -8.30 -14.05
C GLU A 144 2.11 -7.77 -15.50
N GLN A 145 3.19 -7.19 -16.04
CA GLN A 145 3.24 -6.73 -17.42
C GLN A 145 3.11 -7.91 -18.41
N PHE A 146 3.77 -9.04 -18.12
CA PHE A 146 3.65 -10.24 -18.93
C PHE A 146 2.22 -10.78 -18.99
N GLU A 147 1.51 -10.79 -17.84
CA GLU A 147 0.10 -11.15 -17.77
C GLU A 147 -0.78 -10.22 -18.61
N ILE A 148 -0.53 -8.90 -18.52
CA ILE A 148 -1.23 -7.88 -19.32
C ILE A 148 -1.04 -8.14 -20.81
N ASP A 149 0.21 -8.34 -21.24
CA ASP A 149 0.56 -8.52 -22.63
C ASP A 149 -0.02 -9.83 -23.19
N LEU A 150 -0.02 -10.91 -22.40
CA LEU A 150 -0.60 -12.20 -22.78
C LEU A 150 -2.12 -12.12 -22.90
N ALA A 151 -2.82 -11.49 -21.94
CA ALA A 151 -4.26 -11.32 -22.03
C ALA A 151 -4.67 -10.47 -23.24
N ALA A 152 -3.90 -9.42 -23.55
CA ALA A 152 -4.07 -8.61 -24.75
C ALA A 152 -3.81 -9.42 -26.03
N LYS A 153 -2.78 -10.29 -26.04
CA LYS A 153 -2.45 -11.17 -27.17
C LYS A 153 -3.58 -12.16 -27.47
N LEU A 154 -4.27 -12.63 -26.43
CA LEU A 154 -5.41 -13.54 -26.52
C LEU A 154 -6.74 -12.83 -26.79
N ASP A 155 -6.73 -11.49 -26.92
CA ASP A 155 -7.92 -10.65 -27.08
C ASP A 155 -8.99 -10.91 -25.99
N THR A 156 -8.54 -11.23 -24.77
CA THR A 156 -9.41 -11.57 -23.63
C THR A 156 -8.89 -10.91 -22.34
N PRO A 157 -9.07 -9.58 -22.17
CA PRO A 157 -8.53 -8.83 -21.04
C PRO A 157 -9.11 -9.24 -19.67
N GLU A 158 -10.27 -9.91 -19.66
CA GLU A 158 -10.93 -10.43 -18.46
C GLU A 158 -10.16 -11.58 -17.80
N LEU A 159 -9.31 -12.29 -18.57
CA LEU A 159 -8.47 -13.38 -18.03
C LEU A 159 -7.55 -12.94 -16.90
N ARG A 160 -7.24 -11.64 -16.80
CA ARG A 160 -6.41 -11.11 -15.71
C ARG A 160 -7.04 -11.21 -14.33
N SER A 161 -8.34 -11.52 -14.26
CA SER A 161 -9.04 -11.79 -12.99
C SER A 161 -9.18 -13.29 -12.71
N ASP A 162 -8.69 -14.15 -13.60
CA ASP A 162 -8.74 -15.60 -13.49
C ASP A 162 -7.48 -16.14 -12.80
N GLY A 163 -7.65 -16.80 -11.65
CA GLY A 163 -6.53 -17.33 -10.88
C GLY A 163 -5.75 -18.45 -11.58
N THR A 164 -6.39 -19.21 -12.49
CA THR A 164 -5.71 -20.23 -13.29
C THR A 164 -4.82 -19.57 -14.34
N PHE A 165 -5.30 -18.51 -14.98
CA PHE A 165 -4.51 -17.71 -15.90
C PHE A 165 -3.32 -17.03 -15.20
N GLN A 166 -3.54 -16.44 -14.02
CA GLN A 166 -2.48 -15.83 -13.21
C GLN A 166 -1.41 -16.87 -12.84
N GLN A 167 -1.81 -18.04 -12.35
CA GLN A 167 -0.88 -19.12 -12.00
C GLN A 167 -0.11 -19.65 -13.21
N PHE A 168 -0.77 -19.74 -14.37
CA PHE A 168 -0.13 -20.10 -15.63
C PHE A 168 0.92 -19.07 -16.05
N CYS A 169 0.59 -17.78 -16.00
CA CYS A 169 1.52 -16.69 -16.30
C CYS A 169 2.74 -16.73 -15.36
N PHE A 170 2.50 -16.91 -14.06
CA PHE A 170 3.55 -17.03 -13.06
C PHE A 170 4.53 -18.16 -13.39
N GLY A 171 4.02 -19.35 -13.77
CA GLY A 171 4.86 -20.49 -14.11
C GLY A 171 5.71 -20.32 -15.39
N LEU A 172 5.28 -19.46 -16.32
CA LEU A 172 5.94 -19.31 -17.63
C LEU A 172 6.78 -18.04 -17.78
N PHE A 173 6.57 -17.03 -16.94
CA PHE A 173 7.18 -15.71 -17.06
C PHE A 173 8.71 -15.76 -17.30
N LEU A 174 9.44 -16.60 -16.56
CA LEU A 174 10.90 -16.67 -16.66
C LEU A 174 11.41 -17.43 -17.90
N THR A 175 10.55 -18.19 -18.56
CA THR A 175 10.99 -19.20 -19.55
C THR A 175 10.37 -19.02 -20.94
N HIS A 176 9.27 -18.27 -21.06
CA HIS A 176 8.53 -18.12 -22.30
C HIS A 176 8.39 -16.67 -22.71
N SER A 177 8.37 -16.44 -24.03
CA SER A 177 7.87 -15.20 -24.60
C SER A 177 6.34 -15.14 -24.49
N VAL A 178 5.77 -13.94 -24.67
CA VAL A 178 4.31 -13.76 -24.74
C VAL A 178 3.72 -14.58 -25.90
N GLU A 179 4.43 -14.65 -27.04
CA GLU A 179 4.04 -15.47 -28.19
C GLU A 179 3.94 -16.96 -27.84
N ASP A 180 4.99 -17.52 -27.24
CA ASP A 180 5.04 -18.95 -26.91
C ASP A 180 4.00 -19.28 -25.83
N ALA A 181 3.82 -18.39 -24.84
CA ALA A 181 2.82 -18.55 -23.80
C ALA A 181 1.39 -18.49 -24.35
N ALA A 182 1.12 -17.66 -25.37
CA ALA A 182 -0.20 -17.63 -26.02
C ALA A 182 -0.53 -18.94 -26.73
N VAL A 183 0.45 -19.52 -27.44
CA VAL A 183 0.30 -20.84 -28.06
C VAL A 183 0.06 -21.90 -26.99
N ALA A 184 0.86 -21.89 -25.92
CA ALA A 184 0.73 -22.82 -24.80
C ALA A 184 -0.65 -22.71 -24.13
N TRP A 185 -1.15 -21.49 -23.88
CA TRP A 185 -2.47 -21.25 -23.32
C TRP A 185 -3.57 -21.81 -24.21
N LEU A 186 -3.57 -21.50 -25.52
CA LEU A 186 -4.60 -22.00 -26.45
C LEU A 186 -4.58 -23.53 -26.62
N SER A 187 -3.43 -24.17 -26.39
CA SER A 187 -3.27 -25.62 -26.45
C SER A 187 -3.62 -26.35 -25.15
N SER A 188 -3.74 -25.61 -24.05
CA SER A 188 -3.99 -26.16 -22.72
C SER A 188 -5.50 -26.29 -22.47
N ASP A 189 -5.91 -27.39 -21.82
CA ASP A 189 -7.30 -27.59 -21.43
C ASP A 189 -7.51 -26.98 -20.03
N HIS A 190 -8.08 -25.78 -19.98
CA HIS A 190 -8.30 -25.01 -18.75
C HIS A 190 -9.56 -25.43 -17.98
N SER A 191 -10.17 -26.54 -18.39
CA SER A 191 -11.41 -27.08 -17.81
C SER A 191 -11.14 -27.99 -16.61
N ALA A 192 -10.96 -27.42 -15.40
CA ALA A 192 -11.50 -27.94 -14.12
C ALA A 192 -10.83 -27.28 -12.89
N PRO A 193 -11.60 -27.00 -11.82
CA PRO A 193 -11.05 -26.54 -10.55
C PRO A 193 -10.29 -27.70 -9.86
N ARG A 194 -9.11 -27.41 -9.31
CA ARG A 194 -8.46 -28.25 -8.29
C ARG A 194 -8.89 -27.82 -6.90
#